data_AF-A0A1C4DN71-F1
#
_entry.id   AF-A0A1C4DN71-F1
#
_cell.length_a   1.000
_cell.length_b   1.000
_cell.length_c   1.000
_cell.angle_alpha   90.00
_cell.angle_beta   90.00
_cell.angle_gamma   90.00
#
_symmetry.space_group_name_H-M   'P 1'
#
loop_
_entity.id
_entity.type
_entity.pdbx_description
1 polymer ?
#
loop_
_entity_poly.entity_id
_entity_poly.type
_entity_poly.pdbx_seq_one_letter_code
_entity_poly.pdbx_strand_id
1 'polypeptide(L)'
;MENRQINKEQLLQLLNLHLQQHPAFEEGMSFDDINVLANSSYDVRANFNFGGNSVAENYNKFGYIYNEVFKDFLEKQEKERLR
;
A
#
# COMPACT_ATOMS: atom_id res chain seq x y z
N MET A 1 20.27 -21.19 1.44
CA MET A 1 19.02 -20.52 1.05
C MET A 1 18.94 -19.27 1.89
N GLU A 2 19.27 -18.10 1.33
CA GLU A 2 19.12 -16.84 2.04
C GLU A 2 17.62 -16.57 2.21
N ASN A 3 17.13 -16.58 3.46
CA ASN A 3 15.87 -15.96 3.80
C ASN A 3 16.00 -14.48 3.50
N ARG A 4 15.68 -14.06 2.26
CA ARG A 4 15.58 -12.64 1.92
C ARG A 4 14.34 -12.09 2.61
N GLN A 5 14.52 -11.70 3.87
CA GLN A 5 13.54 -10.95 4.61
C GLN A 5 13.31 -9.64 3.85
N ILE A 6 12.13 -9.48 3.26
CA ILE A 6 11.77 -8.27 2.53
C ILE A 6 11.85 -7.10 3.53
N ASN A 7 12.67 -6.10 3.22
CA ASN A 7 12.79 -4.93 4.08
C ASN A 7 11.63 -3.95 3.83
N LYS A 8 11.49 -2.96 4.72
CA LYS A 8 10.43 -1.95 4.65
C LYS A 8 10.35 -1.24 3.29
N GLU A 9 11.49 -0.86 2.71
CA GLU A 9 11.55 -0.16 1.43
C GLU A 9 11.04 -1.03 0.28
N GLN A 10 11.42 -2.31 0.27
CA GLN A 10 10.95 -3.28 -0.71
C GLN A 10 9.45 -3.54 -0.57
N LEU A 11 8.93 -3.64 0.67
CA LEU A 11 7.49 -3.74 0.93
C LEU A 11 6.74 -2.52 0.38
N LEU A 12 7.25 -1.32 0.63
CA LEU A 12 6.64 -0.08 0.15
C LEU A 12 6.62 -0.01 -1.38
N GLN A 13 7.72 -0.45 -2.04
CA GLN A 13 7.80 -0.51 -3.50
C GLN A 13 6.79 -1.51 -4.08
N LEU A 14 6.68 -2.71 -3.50
CA LEU A 14 5.71 -3.70 -3.94
C LEU A 14 4.27 -3.23 -3.73
N LEU A 15 3.99 -2.58 -2.61
CA LEU A 15 2.67 -2.01 -2.32
C LEU A 15 2.31 -0.90 -3.32
N ASN A 16 3.24 0.00 -3.64
CA ASN A 16 3.03 1.03 -4.65
C ASN A 16 2.90 0.46 -6.07
N LEU A 17 3.64 -0.59 -6.41
CA LEU A 17 3.46 -1.30 -7.68
C LEU A 17 2.05 -1.93 -7.75
N HIS A 18 1.55 -2.47 -6.64
CA HIS A 18 0.21 -3.01 -6.58
C HIS A 18 -0.86 -1.92 -6.73
N LEU A 19 -0.65 -0.75 -6.10
CA LEU A 19 -1.51 0.42 -6.24
C LEU A 19 -1.61 0.90 -7.70
N GLN A 20 -0.49 0.94 -8.43
CA GLN A 20 -0.45 1.33 -9.84
C GLN A 20 -1.22 0.39 -10.76
N GLN A 21 -1.46 -0.85 -10.33
CA GLN A 21 -2.25 -1.83 -11.08
C GLN A 21 -3.76 -1.70 -10.84
N HIS A 22 -4.19 -0.85 -9.89
CA HIS A 22 -5.59 -0.68 -9.59
C HIS A 22 -6.32 0.04 -10.75
N PRO A 23 -7.51 -0.41 -11.20
CA PRO A 23 -8.22 0.18 -12.34
C PRO A 23 -8.58 1.66 -12.18
N ALA A 24 -8.76 2.11 -10.93
CA ALA A 24 -9.07 3.49 -10.58
C ALA A 24 -7.85 4.27 -10.06
N PHE A 25 -6.63 3.82 -10.39
CA PHE A 25 -5.41 4.56 -10.08
C PHE A 25 -5.40 5.91 -10.79
N GLU A 26 -5.01 6.97 -10.08
CA GLU A 26 -4.76 8.30 -10.61
C GLU A 26 -3.30 8.71 -10.40
N GLU A 27 -2.78 9.54 -11.31
CA GLU A 27 -1.42 10.06 -11.22
C GLU A 27 -1.22 10.83 -9.91
N GLY A 28 -0.16 10.49 -9.18
CA GLY A 28 0.18 11.07 -7.88
C GLY A 28 -0.33 10.29 -6.67
N MET A 29 -1.15 9.25 -6.87
CA MET A 29 -1.47 8.31 -5.80
C MET A 29 -0.22 7.51 -5.40
N SER A 30 0.09 7.49 -4.10
CA SER A 30 1.17 6.68 -3.53
C SER A 30 0.86 6.28 -2.09
N PHE A 31 1.51 5.22 -1.63
CA PHE A 31 1.80 5.02 -0.21
C PHE A 31 3.16 5.65 0.10
N ASP A 32 3.18 6.56 1.07
CA ASP A 32 4.38 7.28 1.51
C ASP A 32 5.20 6.47 2.50
N ASP A 33 4.53 5.62 3.30
CA ASP A 33 5.20 4.82 4.30
C ASP A 33 4.48 3.51 4.63
N ILE A 34 5.25 2.53 5.10
CA ILE A 34 4.76 1.28 5.69
C ILE A 34 5.64 0.88 6.87
N ASN A 35 5.04 0.59 8.01
CA ASN A 35 5.73 0.13 9.21
C ASN A 35 5.18 -1.22 9.64
N VAL A 36 6.06 -2.15 10.00
CA VAL A 36 5.66 -3.42 10.62
C VAL A 36 5.66 -3.22 12.13
N LEU A 37 4.50 -3.34 12.75
CA LEU A 37 4.28 -3.17 14.18
C LEU A 37 4.66 -4.44 14.96
N ALA A 38 4.91 -4.31 16.26
CA ALA A 38 5.36 -5.40 17.13
C ALA A 38 4.38 -6.60 17.18
N ASN A 39 3.10 -6.37 16.90
CA ASN A 39 2.05 -7.39 16.80
C ASN A 39 1.95 -8.02 15.40
N SER A 40 2.94 -7.81 14.52
CA SER A 40 2.92 -8.24 13.11
C SER A 40 1.81 -7.64 12.25
N SER A 41 1.15 -6.57 12.73
CA SER A 41 0.29 -5.74 11.88
C SER A 41 1.12 -4.69 11.15
N TYR A 42 0.50 -4.01 10.19
CA TYR A 42 1.13 -2.96 9.42
C TYR A 42 0.43 -1.64 9.67
N ASP A 43 1.22 -0.57 9.73
CA ASP A 43 0.76 0.81 9.69
C ASP A 43 1.18 1.42 8.35
N VAL A 44 0.22 1.90 7.56
CA VAL A 44 0.46 2.41 6.21
C VAL A 44 -0.01 3.85 6.09
N ARG A 45 0.80 4.68 5.43
CA ARG A 45 0.47 6.07 5.16
C ARG A 45 0.22 6.28 3.67
N ALA A 46 -0.99 6.67 3.33
CA ALA A 46 -1.38 7.02 1.97
C ALA A 46 -1.17 8.53 1.69
N ASN A 47 -0.73 8.86 0.48
CA ASN A 47 -0.67 10.23 -0.01
C ASN A 47 -2.04 10.64 -0.60
N PHE A 48 -2.68 11.62 0.02
CA PHE A 48 -3.90 12.24 -0.52
C PHE A 48 -3.64 13.63 -1.13
N ASN A 49 -2.39 14.07 -1.22
CA ASN A 49 -2.01 15.36 -1.78
C ASN A 49 -1.59 15.19 -3.24
N PHE A 50 -2.57 15.07 -4.14
CA PHE A 50 -2.35 14.89 -5.58
C PHE A 50 -3.50 15.50 -6.41
N GLY A 51 -3.27 15.68 -7.71
CA GLY A 51 -4.30 16.10 -8.66
C GLY A 51 -4.89 17.50 -8.44
N GLY A 52 -4.26 18.34 -7.60
CA GLY A 52 -4.74 19.69 -7.30
C GLY A 52 -6.01 19.77 -6.43
N ASN A 53 -6.54 18.63 -5.98
CA ASN A 53 -7.66 18.57 -5.03
C ASN A 53 -7.16 18.74 -3.59
N SER A 54 -8.08 19.07 -2.68
CA SER A 54 -7.78 19.04 -1.25
C SER A 54 -7.60 17.59 -0.75
N VAL A 55 -6.82 17.44 0.33
CA VAL A 55 -6.63 16.15 1.02
C VAL A 55 -7.97 15.50 1.40
N ALA A 56 -8.93 16.29 1.87
CA ALA A 56 -10.24 15.78 2.27
C ALA A 56 -11.06 15.25 1.08
N GLU A 57 -11.01 15.93 -0.06
CA GLU A 57 -11.68 15.46 -1.29
C GLU A 57 -11.06 14.15 -1.79
N ASN A 58 -9.73 14.08 -1.86
CA ASN A 58 -9.05 12.86 -2.28
C ASN A 58 -9.26 11.72 -1.29
N TYR A 59 -9.29 11.99 0.01
CA TYR A 59 -9.64 10.99 1.02
C TYR A 59 -11.04 10.42 0.80
N ASN A 60 -12.03 11.29 0.60
CA ASN A 60 -13.42 10.86 0.39
C ASN A 60 -13.61 10.11 -0.93
N LYS A 61 -12.89 10.50 -1.99
CA LYS A 61 -12.98 9.87 -3.32
C LYS A 61 -12.20 8.57 -3.41
N PHE A 62 -10.99 8.51 -2.87
CA PHE A 62 -10.03 7.44 -3.16
C PHE A 62 -9.60 6.63 -1.93
N GLY A 63 -10.03 7.01 -0.72
CA GLY A 63 -9.67 6.30 0.52
C GLY A 63 -10.01 4.81 0.47
N TYR A 64 -11.09 4.44 -0.21
CA TYR A 64 -11.47 3.03 -0.40
C TYR A 64 -10.43 2.24 -1.22
N ILE A 65 -9.81 2.86 -2.23
CA ILE A 65 -8.79 2.23 -3.08
C ILE A 65 -7.58 1.83 -2.26
N TYR A 66 -7.10 2.71 -1.37
CA TYR A 66 -5.98 2.40 -0.49
C TYR A 66 -6.28 1.20 0.42
N ASN A 67 -7.50 1.12 0.95
CA ASN A 67 -7.93 0.00 1.78
C ASN A 67 -8.04 -1.31 0.98
N GLU A 68 -8.59 -1.26 -0.23
CA GLU A 68 -8.71 -2.42 -1.12
C GLU A 68 -7.34 -2.95 -1.54
N VAL A 69 -6.47 -2.08 -2.05
CA VAL A 69 -5.11 -2.44 -2.46
C VAL A 69 -4.31 -3.01 -1.30
N PHE A 70 -4.43 -2.40 -0.11
CA PHE A 70 -3.69 -2.87 1.06
C PHE A 70 -4.20 -4.24 1.55
N LYS A 71 -5.52 -4.46 1.54
CA LYS A 71 -6.10 -5.77 1.89
C LYS A 71 -5.63 -6.85 0.91
N ASP A 72 -5.72 -6.60 -0.39
CA ASP A 72 -5.30 -7.54 -1.43
C ASP A 72 -3.79 -7.85 -1.34
N PHE A 73 -2.98 -6.84 -1.00
CA PHE A 73 -1.55 -7.00 -0.75
C PHE A 73 -1.29 -7.99 0.40
N LEU A 74 -1.97 -7.84 1.53
CA LEU A 74 -1.82 -8.74 2.68
C LEU A 74 -2.23 -10.18 2.34
N GLU A 75 -3.35 -10.37 1.65
CA GLU A 75 -3.80 -11.70 1.25
C GLU A 75 -2.80 -12.42 0.33
N LYS A 76 -2.09 -11.67 -0.52
CA LYS A 76 -1.00 -12.23 -1.35
C LYS A 76 0.21 -12.61 -0.52
N GLN A 77 0.64 -11.75 0.41
CA GLN A 77 1.78 -12.03 1.28
C GLN A 77 1.54 -13.25 2.19
N GLU A 78 0.31 -13.43 2.69
CA GLU A 78 -0.04 -14.63 3.46
C GLU A 78 0.02 -15.91 2.62
N LYS A 79 -0.45 -15.86 1.37
CA LYS A 79 -0.38 -17.00 0.44
C LYS A 79 1.06 -17.37 0.09
N GLU A 80 1.94 -16.39 -0.06
CA GLU A 80 3.37 -16.63 -0.31
C GLU A 80 4.09 -17.23 0.90
N ARG A 81 3.72 -16.83 2.12
CA ARG A 81 4.29 -17.38 3.36
C ARG A 81 3.89 -18.84 3.63
N LEU A 82 2.75 -19.28 3.12
CA LEU A 82 2.23 -20.65 3.30
C LEU A 82 2.70 -21.66 2.24
N ARG A 83 3.48 -21.21 1.24
CA ARG A 83 4.07 -22.06 0.19
C ARG A 83 5.50 -22.44 0.53
#